data_AF-A0A6M3XRD9-F1
#
_entry.id   AF-A0A6M3XRD9-F1
#
_cell.length_a   1.000
_cell.length_b   1.000
_cell.length_c   1.000
_cell.angle_alpha   90.00
_cell.angle_beta   90.00
_cell.angle_gamma   90.00
#
_symmetry.space_group_name_H-M   'P 1'
#
loop_
_entity.id
_entity.type
_entity.pdbx_description
1 polymer ?
#
loop_
_entity_poly.entity_id
_entity_poly.type
_entity_poly.pdbx_seq_one_letter_code
_entity_poly.pdbx_strand_id
1 'polypeptide(L)'
;MGKEPEVFEIPDNANIVVKPIMEPSLSNEASDPFTKHKTEPDKFHYRALNKKPQNVSMKEAMGYKTIGGAAVGDLVLAKIPRELYEARKKNVSEKTRRQTEAARDRFREEAARSGVKIFEEK
;
A
#
# COMPACT_ATOMS: atom_id res chain seq x y z
N MET A 1 16.57 -48.06 -20.24
CA MET A 1 15.25 -47.69 -19.70
C MET A 1 15.24 -46.17 -19.52
N GLY A 2 14.86 -45.42 -20.56
CA GLY A 2 14.70 -43.97 -20.47
C GLY A 2 13.22 -43.67 -20.23
N LYS A 3 12.88 -42.92 -19.19
CA LYS A 3 11.52 -42.41 -19.01
C LYS A 3 11.36 -41.19 -19.91
N GLU A 4 10.36 -41.22 -20.78
CA GLU A 4 9.94 -40.05 -21.55
C GLU A 4 9.42 -38.95 -20.59
N PRO A 5 9.63 -37.66 -20.91
CA PRO A 5 9.07 -36.58 -20.11
C PRO A 5 7.55 -36.48 -20.35
N GLU A 6 6.76 -36.55 -19.26
CA GLU A 6 5.33 -36.23 -19.29
C GLU A 6 5.15 -34.75 -19.65
N VAL A 7 4.56 -34.50 -20.81
CA VAL A 7 4.09 -33.18 -21.23
C VAL A 7 2.78 -32.91 -20.51
N PHE A 8 2.79 -32.03 -19.51
CA PHE A 8 1.57 -31.48 -18.91
C PHE A 8 1.02 -30.40 -19.84
N GLU A 9 -0.04 -30.73 -20.58
CA GLU A 9 -0.82 -29.75 -21.34
C GLU A 9 -1.57 -28.85 -20.35
N ILE A 10 -1.16 -27.58 -20.28
CA ILE A 10 -1.92 -26.54 -19.56
C ILE A 10 -3.07 -26.13 -20.49
N PRO A 11 -4.34 -26.36 -20.14
CA PRO A 11 -5.44 -25.94 -21.00
C PRO A 11 -5.47 -24.41 -21.11
N ASP A 12 -5.48 -23.90 -22.34
CA ASP A 12 -5.54 -22.48 -22.75
C ASP A 12 -6.74 -21.67 -22.19
N ASN A 13 -7.59 -22.27 -21.36
CA ASN A 13 -8.84 -21.69 -20.90
C ASN A 13 -8.94 -21.56 -19.37
N ALA A 14 -7.81 -21.45 -18.68
CA ALA A 14 -7.79 -20.91 -17.32
C ALA A 14 -8.11 -19.42 -17.40
N ASN A 15 -9.40 -19.08 -17.42
CA ASN A 15 -9.89 -17.73 -17.19
C ASN A 15 -9.56 -17.40 -15.71
N ILE A 16 -8.32 -16.98 -15.46
CA ILE A 16 -7.85 -16.57 -14.14
C ILE A 16 -8.61 -15.29 -13.83
N VAL A 17 -9.78 -15.43 -13.21
CA VAL A 17 -10.49 -14.33 -12.56
C VAL A 17 -9.62 -13.95 -11.38
N VAL A 18 -8.66 -13.05 -11.62
CA VAL A 18 -7.95 -12.32 -10.57
C VAL A 18 -9.01 -11.45 -9.91
N LYS A 19 -9.74 -12.02 -8.94
CA LYS A 19 -10.57 -11.21 -8.06
C LYS A 19 -9.62 -10.17 -7.46
N PRO A 20 -9.93 -8.86 -7.55
CA PRO A 20 -9.13 -7.86 -6.88
C PRO A 20 -9.03 -8.32 -5.43
N ILE A 21 -7.80 -8.47 -4.94
CA ILE A 21 -7.55 -8.71 -3.53
C ILE A 21 -8.18 -7.50 -2.86
N MET A 22 -9.40 -7.66 -2.32
CA MET A 22 -10.00 -6.66 -1.46
C MET A 22 -9.04 -6.59 -0.29
N GLU A 23 -8.12 -5.61 -0.34
CA GLU A 23 -7.39 -5.21 0.85
C GLU A 23 -8.46 -5.02 1.91
N PRO A 24 -8.39 -5.72 3.06
CA PRO A 24 -9.32 -5.48 4.15
C PRO A 24 -9.07 -4.03 4.59
N SER A 25 -9.85 -3.12 4.01
CA SER A 25 -9.78 -1.72 4.34
C SER A 25 -10.31 -1.65 5.77
N LEU A 26 -9.42 -1.27 6.70
CA LEU A 26 -9.74 -0.98 8.10
C LEU A 26 -10.74 0.21 8.24
N SER A 27 -11.18 0.76 7.12
CA SER A 27 -12.23 1.75 6.96
C SER A 27 -13.64 1.16 7.03
N ASN A 28 -13.82 -0.16 6.93
CA ASN A 28 -15.12 -0.80 7.14
C ASN A 28 -15.20 -1.38 8.56
N GLU A 29 -15.94 -0.71 9.45
CA GLU A 29 -16.06 -1.09 10.87
C GLU A 29 -16.59 -2.51 11.08
N ALA A 30 -17.42 -3.02 10.16
CA ALA A 30 -18.01 -4.35 10.25
C ALA A 30 -17.00 -5.50 10.04
N SER A 31 -15.89 -5.22 9.34
CA SER A 31 -14.86 -6.21 9.00
C SER A 31 -13.55 -5.97 9.73
N ASP A 32 -13.45 -4.89 10.52
CA ASP A 32 -12.23 -4.57 11.26
C ASP A 32 -12.22 -5.31 12.62
N PRO A 33 -11.30 -6.28 12.80
CA PRO A 33 -11.23 -7.05 14.04
C PRO A 33 -10.73 -6.20 15.23
N PHE A 34 -10.31 -4.96 14.99
CA PHE A 34 -9.79 -4.03 15.99
C PHE A 34 -10.75 -2.89 16.34
N THR A 35 -11.98 -2.86 15.83
CA THR A 35 -12.96 -1.77 16.10
C THR A 35 -13.09 -1.44 17.59
N LYS A 36 -13.09 -2.46 18.46
CA LYS A 36 -13.17 -2.32 19.93
C LYS A 36 -11.99 -1.55 20.56
N HIS A 37 -10.85 -1.49 19.87
CA HIS A 37 -9.64 -0.83 20.33
C HIS A 37 -9.45 0.58 19.74
N LYS A 38 -10.33 1.00 18.81
CA LYS A 38 -10.30 2.34 18.19
C LYS A 38 -11.16 3.34 18.97
N THR A 39 -10.80 3.60 20.22
CA THR A 39 -11.63 4.38 21.15
C THR A 39 -11.60 5.89 20.91
N GLU A 40 -10.60 6.41 20.19
CA GLU A 40 -10.39 7.85 19.97
C GLU A 40 -10.02 8.15 18.51
N PRO A 41 -10.95 7.96 17.54
CA PRO A 41 -10.68 8.13 16.10
C PRO A 41 -10.37 9.58 15.70
N ASP A 42 -10.83 10.57 16.48
CA ASP A 42 -10.56 11.98 16.19
C ASP A 42 -9.15 12.40 16.58
N LYS A 43 -8.59 11.78 17.63
CA LYS A 43 -7.24 12.11 18.12
C LYS A 43 -6.15 11.25 17.51
N PHE A 44 -6.48 10.02 17.13
CA PHE A 44 -5.51 9.05 16.66
C PHE A 44 -5.91 8.46 15.32
N HIS A 45 -4.92 8.34 14.43
CA HIS A 45 -5.03 7.49 13.26
C HIS A 45 -4.60 6.07 13.64
N TYR A 46 -5.47 5.09 13.34
CA TYR A 46 -5.24 3.68 13.64
C TYR A 46 -4.89 2.90 12.38
N ARG A 47 -3.92 2.00 12.47
CA ARG A 47 -3.50 1.14 11.37
C ARG A 47 -3.13 -0.25 11.89
N ALA A 48 -3.66 -1.29 11.24
CA ALA A 48 -3.18 -2.65 11.47
C ALA A 48 -1.83 -2.83 10.78
N LEU A 49 -0.87 -3.34 11.53
CA LEU A 49 0.47 -3.66 11.07
C LEU A 49 0.64 -5.17 11.11
N ASN A 50 1.38 -5.71 10.15
CA ASN A 50 1.84 -7.08 10.24
C ASN A 50 2.93 -7.17 11.33
N LYS A 51 2.85 -8.20 12.18
CA LYS A 51 3.74 -8.47 13.33
C LYS A 51 5.21 -8.66 12.97
N LYS A 52 5.56 -8.80 11.69
CA LYS A 52 6.96 -8.84 11.24
C LYS A 52 7.76 -7.69 11.88
N PRO A 53 8.84 -7.97 12.64
CA PRO A 53 9.57 -6.97 13.41
C PRO A 53 10.01 -5.76 12.59
N GLN A 54 10.45 -6.00 11.35
CA GLN A 54 10.84 -4.93 10.41
C GLN A 54 9.70 -3.93 10.15
N ASN A 55 8.47 -4.42 9.98
CA ASN A 55 7.31 -3.56 9.74
C ASN A 55 6.93 -2.78 10.99
N VAL A 56 6.97 -3.43 12.15
CA VAL A 56 6.68 -2.79 13.43
C VAL A 56 7.70 -1.71 13.73
N SER A 57 9.00 -2.03 13.73
CA SER A 57 10.07 -1.07 14.02
C SER A 57 10.10 0.11 13.05
N MET A 58 9.86 -0.14 11.75
CA MET A 58 9.76 0.94 10.77
C MET A 58 8.59 1.89 11.09
N LYS A 59 7.44 1.35 11.51
CA LYS A 59 6.28 2.17 11.87
C LYS A 59 6.44 2.86 13.21
N GLU A 60 7.12 2.24 14.17
CA GLU A 60 7.50 2.87 15.44
C GLU A 60 8.43 4.06 15.22
N ALA A 61 9.42 3.94 14.33
CA ALA A 61 10.25 5.07 13.90
C ALA A 61 9.44 6.18 13.20
N MET A 62 8.28 5.84 12.63
CA MET A 62 7.33 6.82 12.08
C MET A 62 6.41 7.45 13.14
N GLY A 63 6.54 7.08 14.41
CA GLY A 63 5.74 7.58 15.53
C GLY A 63 4.47 6.79 15.81
N TYR A 64 4.27 5.64 15.17
CA TYR A 64 3.20 4.73 15.55
C TYR A 64 3.55 4.02 16.86
N LYS A 65 2.55 3.81 17.71
CA LYS A 65 2.65 3.02 18.94
C LYS A 65 1.71 1.84 18.85
N THR A 66 2.21 0.63 19.04
CA THR A 66 1.37 -0.57 19.10
C THR A 66 0.48 -0.55 20.34
N ILE A 67 -0.77 -1.00 20.19
CA ILE A 67 -1.71 -1.11 21.29
C ILE A 67 -1.60 -2.51 21.88
N GLY A 68 -1.14 -2.60 23.13
CA GLY A 68 -1.04 -3.86 23.86
C GLY A 68 -2.40 -4.57 23.91
N GLY A 69 -2.42 -5.88 23.62
CA GLY A 69 -3.64 -6.69 23.61
C GLY A 69 -4.50 -6.58 22.34
N ALA A 70 -4.24 -5.63 21.45
CA ALA A 70 -4.94 -5.51 20.18
C ALA A 70 -4.20 -6.27 19.07
N ALA A 71 -4.24 -7.60 19.11
CA ALA A 71 -3.56 -8.48 18.17
C ALA A 71 -4.50 -9.58 17.65
N VAL A 72 -4.51 -9.80 16.33
CA VAL A 72 -5.35 -10.82 15.67
C VAL A 72 -4.54 -11.51 14.59
N GLY A 73 -4.32 -12.83 14.74
CA GLY A 73 -3.42 -13.59 13.87
C GLY A 73 -2.02 -12.94 13.80
N ASP A 74 -1.56 -12.64 12.59
CA ASP A 74 -0.30 -11.95 12.32
C ASP A 74 -0.40 -10.42 12.31
N LEU A 75 -1.52 -9.85 12.76
CA LEU A 75 -1.75 -8.41 12.78
C LEU A 75 -1.74 -7.86 14.21
N VAL A 76 -1.23 -6.63 14.35
CA VAL A 76 -1.31 -5.82 15.57
C VAL A 76 -1.85 -4.44 15.23
N LEU A 77 -2.66 -3.86 16.11
CA LEU A 77 -3.13 -2.50 15.93
C LEU A 77 -2.06 -1.52 16.44
N ALA A 78 -1.77 -0.49 15.64
CA ALA A 78 -0.95 0.63 16.06
C ALA A 78 -1.69 1.95 15.87
N LYS A 79 -1.35 2.94 16.68
CA LYS A 79 -1.92 4.29 16.64
C LYS A 79 -0.83 5.35 16.55
N ILE A 80 -1.14 6.45 15.86
CA ILE A 80 -0.30 7.64 15.76
C ILE A 80 -1.19 8.87 16.00
N PRO A 81 -0.71 9.95 16.65
CA PRO A 81 -1.47 11.19 16.74
C PRO A 81 -1.90 11.67 15.36
N ARG A 82 -3.17 12.05 15.22
CA ARG A 82 -3.77 12.41 13.92
C ARG A 82 -3.06 13.61 13.28
N GLU A 83 -2.66 14.59 14.09
CA GLU A 83 -1.87 15.75 13.64
C GLU A 83 -0.54 15.34 13.00
N LEU A 84 0.17 14.41 13.63
CA LEU A 84 1.46 13.90 13.12
C LEU A 84 1.26 13.11 11.82
N TYR A 85 0.17 12.37 11.71
CA TYR A 85 -0.20 11.64 10.49
C TYR A 85 -0.51 12.59 9.33
N GLU A 86 -1.37 13.58 9.55
CA GLU A 86 -1.75 14.55 8.52
C GLU A 86 -0.56 15.43 8.08
N ALA A 87 0.29 15.87 9.01
CA ALA A 87 1.51 16.59 8.69
C ALA A 87 2.44 15.78 7.77
N ARG A 88 2.59 14.47 8.02
CA ARG A 88 3.39 13.58 7.18
C ARG A 88 2.72 13.33 5.82
N LYS A 89 1.41 13.10 5.79
CA LYS A 89 0.64 12.89 4.56
C LYS A 89 0.79 14.08 3.61
N LYS A 90 0.71 15.30 4.13
CA LYS A 90 0.93 16.53 3.36
C LYS A 90 2.33 16.59 2.73
N ASN A 91 3.37 16.34 3.54
CA ASN A 91 4.76 16.32 3.07
C ASN A 91 5.00 15.26 1.98
N VAL A 92 4.44 14.06 2.14
CA VAL A 92 4.55 12.99 1.14
C VAL A 92 3.83 13.40 -0.14
N SER A 93 2.62 13.93 -0.05
CA SER A 93 1.85 14.41 -1.20
C SER A 93 2.60 15.49 -1.98
N GLU A 94 3.19 16.48 -1.29
CA GLU A 94 3.95 17.55 -1.93
C GLU A 94 5.24 17.03 -2.57
N LYS A 95 5.95 16.11 -1.91
CA LYS A 95 7.16 15.48 -2.46
C LYS A 95 6.84 14.65 -3.71
N THR A 96 5.80 13.82 -3.66
CA THR A 96 5.34 13.02 -4.80
C THR A 96 4.96 13.93 -5.96
N ARG A 97 4.20 15.01 -5.71
CA ARG A 97 3.85 15.98 -6.75
C ARG A 97 5.08 16.55 -7.45
N ARG A 98 6.08 17.02 -6.69
CA ARG A 98 7.33 17.55 -7.26
C ARG A 98 8.10 16.51 -8.07
N GLN A 99 8.12 15.25 -7.62
CA GLN A 99 8.78 14.16 -8.35
C GLN A 99 8.05 13.83 -9.66
N THR A 100 6.72 13.80 -9.64
CA THR A 100 5.90 13.58 -10.83
C THR A 100 6.04 14.72 -11.84
N GLU A 101 6.02 15.97 -11.38
CA GLU A 101 6.27 17.15 -12.22
C GLU A 101 7.67 17.07 -12.86
N ALA A 102 8.71 16.80 -12.07
CA ALA A 102 10.08 16.65 -12.58
C ALA A 102 10.24 15.47 -13.56
N ALA A 103 9.57 14.34 -13.33
CA ALA A 103 9.58 13.21 -14.24
C ALA A 103 8.86 13.54 -15.56
N ARG A 104 7.74 14.27 -15.49
CA ARG A 104 7.01 14.74 -16.68
C ARG A 104 7.85 15.73 -17.50
N ASP A 105 8.53 16.65 -16.83
CA ASP A 105 9.35 17.65 -17.51
C ASP A 105 10.57 17.00 -18.18
N ARG A 106 11.23 16.03 -17.52
CA ARG A 106 12.28 15.20 -18.15
C ARG A 106 11.75 14.42 -19.35
N PHE A 107 10.57 13.82 -19.24
CA PHE A 107 9.95 13.10 -20.36
C PHE A 107 9.67 14.03 -21.54
N ARG A 108 9.18 15.26 -21.29
CA ARG A 108 8.97 16.26 -22.34
C ARG A 108 10.27 16.69 -23.01
N GLU A 109 11.33 16.93 -22.24
CA GLU A 109 12.66 17.25 -22.79
C GLU A 109 13.26 16.11 -23.61
N GLU A 110 13.10 14.86 -23.14
CA GLU A 110 13.62 13.67 -23.81
C GLU A 110 12.83 13.36 -25.10
N ALA A 111 11.50 13.52 -25.07
CA ALA A 111 10.66 13.39 -26.26
C ALA A 111 10.98 14.47 -27.32
N ALA A 112 11.24 15.71 -26.89
CA ALA A 112 11.67 16.79 -27.78
C ALA A 112 13.05 16.51 -28.41
N ARG A 113 13.98 15.92 -27.65
CA ARG A 113 15.31 15.51 -28.15
C ARG A 113 15.25 14.28 -29.08
N SER A 114 14.32 13.37 -28.83
CA SER A 114 14.22 12.08 -29.55
C SER A 114 13.27 12.13 -30.75
N GLY A 115 12.67 13.29 -31.05
CA GLY A 115 11.74 13.46 -32.17
C GLY A 115 10.40 12.74 -32.00
N VAL A 116 10.05 12.34 -30.78
CA VAL A 116 8.80 11.63 -30.48
C VAL A 116 7.67 12.64 -30.34
N LYS A 117 6.66 12.56 -31.22
CA LYS A 117 5.42 13.34 -31.09
C LYS A 117 4.63 12.84 -29.88
N ILE A 118 4.65 13.61 -28.78
CA ILE A 118 3.74 13.38 -27.65
C ILE A 118 2.34 13.81 -28.12
N PHE A 119 1.42 12.86 -28.25
CA PHE A 119 0.02 13.19 -28.52
C PHE A 119 -0.60 13.71 -27.23
N GLU A 120 -0.88 15.01 -27.15
CA GLU A 120 -1.77 15.55 -26.12
C GLU A 120 -3.21 15.23 -26.53
N GLU A 121 -3.85 14.34 -25.76
CA GLU A 121 -5.28 14.05 -25.89
C GLU A 121 -6.06 15.30 -25.46
N LYS A 122 -6.98 15.76 -26.32
CA LYS A 122 -7.77 17.00 -26.18
C LYS A 122 -8.96 16.83 -25.24
#